data_AF-A0A7L0AA28-F1
#
_entry.id   AF-A0A7L0AA28-F1
#
_cell.length_a   1.000
_cell.length_b   1.000
_cell.length_c   1.000
_cell.angle_alpha   90.00
_cell.angle_beta   90.00
_cell.angle_gamma   90.00
#
_symmetry.space_group_name_H-M   'P 1'
#
loop_
_entity.id
_entity.type
_entity.pdbx_description
1 polymer ?
#
loop_
_entity_poly.entity_id
_entity_poly.type
_entity_poly.pdbx_seq_one_letter_code
_entity_poly.pdbx_strand_id
1 'polypeptide(L)' 'EEDEEEEERIPAEAERELLRLEFTTRMHQSFLEGRDGDFDYSQVDENPELDNLDIVSRDLEDQYFDEEEPSEAPELE' A
#
# COMPACT_ATOMS: atom_id res chain seq x y z
N GLU A 1 2.41 26.21 -36.16
CA GLU A 1 3.55 25.45 -35.63
C GLU A 1 3.94 26.19 -34.36
N GLU A 2 3.14 26.16 -33.30
CA GLU A 2 2.64 24.98 -32.55
C GLU A 2 3.79 24.02 -32.24
N ASP A 3 4.56 24.39 -31.22
CA ASP A 3 5.24 23.49 -30.29
C ASP A 3 5.54 24.35 -29.05
N GLU A 4 4.48 24.62 -28.28
CA GLU A 4 4.65 25.05 -26.88
C GLU A 4 5.10 23.80 -26.14
N GLU A 5 6.41 23.68 -25.95
CA GLU A 5 7.03 22.73 -25.05
C GLU A 5 6.32 22.85 -23.69
N GLU A 6 5.46 21.87 -23.35
CA GLU A 6 4.89 21.70 -22.02
C GLU A 6 6.08 21.51 -21.06
N GLU A 7 6.61 22.61 -20.53
CA GLU A 7 7.62 22.57 -19.48
C GLU A 7 7.06 21.71 -18.34
N GLU A 8 7.75 20.60 -18.01
CA GLU A 8 7.54 19.81 -16.81
C GLU A 8 7.75 20.68 -15.56
N ARG A 9 6.75 21.49 -15.23
CA ARG A 9 6.72 22.29 -14.01
C ARG A 9 6.44 21.35 -12.84
N ILE A 10 7.40 21.25 -11.93
CA ILE A 10 7.22 20.54 -10.67
C ILE A 10 6.14 21.28 -9.86
N PRO A 11 4.97 20.68 -9.56
CA PRO A 11 3.90 21.38 -8.85
C PRO A 11 4.30 21.66 -7.40
N ALA A 12 3.81 22.78 -6.86
CA ALA A 12 4.03 23.13 -5.46
C ALA A 12 3.41 22.09 -4.52
N GLU A 13 3.84 22.01 -3.26
CA GLU A 13 3.36 20.98 -2.32
C GLU A 13 1.83 20.99 -2.15
N ALA A 14 1.23 22.17 -1.98
CA ALA A 14 -0.22 22.32 -1.91
C ALA A 14 -0.94 21.93 -3.22
N GLU A 15 -0.32 22.19 -4.37
CA GLU A 15 -0.84 21.81 -5.69
C GLU A 15 -0.77 20.29 -5.87
N ARG A 16 0.32 19.64 -5.42
CA ARG A 16 0.46 18.17 -5.39
C ARG A 16 -0.59 17.51 -4.51
N GLU A 17 -0.90 18.07 -3.35
CA GLU A 17 -1.96 17.54 -2.48
C GLU A 17 -3.33 17.62 -3.14
N LEU A 18 -3.66 18.75 -3.78
CA LEU A 18 -4.91 18.92 -4.52
C LEU A 18 -5.01 17.94 -5.70
N LEU A 19 -3.95 17.83 -6.50
CA LEU A 19 -3.88 16.88 -7.63
C LEU A 19 -4.05 15.43 -7.15
N ARG A 20 -3.40 15.07 -6.03
CA ARG A 20 -3.55 13.74 -5.42
C ARG A 20 -4.99 13.49 -5.00
N LEU A 21 -5.63 14.48 -4.36
CA LEU A 21 -7.01 14.35 -3.89
C LEU A 21 -7.98 14.19 -5.07
N GLU A 22 -7.83 15.00 -6.11
CA GLU A 22 -8.64 14.92 -7.34
C GLU A 22 -8.50 13.54 -7.99
N PHE A 23 -7.27 13.10 -8.21
CA PHE A 23 -6.98 11.79 -8.79
C PHE A 23 -7.62 10.66 -7.98
N THR A 24 -7.40 10.65 -6.67
CA THR A 24 -7.92 9.60 -5.78
C THR A 24 -9.45 9.59 -5.77
N THR A 25 -10.08 10.76 -5.76
CA THR A 25 -11.55 10.89 -5.79
C THR A 25 -12.13 10.37 -7.11
N ARG A 26 -11.51 10.72 -8.24
CA ARG A 26 -11.94 10.27 -9.56
C ARG A 26 -11.79 8.76 -9.73
N MET A 27 -10.68 8.19 -9.27
CA MET A 27 -10.46 6.74 -9.28
C MET A 27 -11.48 6.02 -8.39
N HIS A 28 -11.77 6.54 -7.19
CA HIS A 28 -12.82 5.96 -6.34
C HIS A 28 -14.20 5.99 -6.99
N GLN A 29 -14.57 7.07 -7.69
CA GLN A 29 -15.84 7.12 -8.41
C GLN A 29 -15.87 6.11 -9.56
N SER A 30 -14.78 6.02 -10.33
CA SER A 30 -14.67 5.10 -11.47
C SER A 30 -14.75 3.64 -11.01
N PHE A 31 -14.14 3.32 -9.85
CA PHE A 31 -14.25 2.03 -9.17
C PHE A 31 -15.69 1.72 -8.78
N LEU A 32 -16.38 2.63 -8.08
CA LEU A 32 -17.78 2.43 -7.66
C LEU A 32 -18.73 2.28 -8.84
N GLU A 33 -18.44 2.96 -9.95
CA GLU A 33 -19.23 2.90 -11.18
C GLU A 33 -18.83 1.72 -12.09
N GLY A 34 -17.79 0.95 -11.75
CA GLY A 34 -17.30 -0.18 -12.52
C GLY A 34 -16.76 0.19 -13.91
N ARG A 35 -16.25 1.43 -14.07
CA ARG A 35 -15.75 1.94 -15.35
C ARG A 35 -14.30 1.59 -15.62
N ASP A 36 -13.59 1.10 -14.61
CA ASP A 36 -12.20 0.65 -14.74
C ASP A 36 -12.12 -0.79 -15.27
N GLY A 37 -12.73 -1.03 -16.44
CA GLY A 37 -12.76 -2.35 -17.07
C GLY A 37 -11.44 -2.76 -17.72
N ASP A 38 -10.53 -1.79 -17.93
CA ASP A 38 -9.21 -2.03 -18.50
C ASP A 38 -8.17 -2.48 -17.44
N PHE A 39 -8.52 -2.41 -16.15
CA PHE A 39 -7.65 -2.82 -15.04
C PHE A 39 -8.23 -4.03 -14.31
N ASP A 40 -7.40 -5.07 -14.16
CA ASP A 40 -7.79 -6.29 -13.47
C ASP A 40 -7.46 -6.18 -11.97
N TYR A 41 -8.47 -5.91 -11.15
CA TYR A 41 -8.34 -5.78 -9.70
C TYR A 41 -7.87 -7.07 -9.00
N SER A 42 -7.99 -8.24 -9.63
CA SER A 42 -7.44 -9.48 -9.08
C SER A 42 -5.91 -9.42 -8.91
N GLN A 43 -5.22 -8.62 -9.74
CA GLN A 43 -3.76 -8.42 -9.65
C GLN A 43 -3.33 -7.66 -8.39
N VAL A 44 -4.28 -7.04 -7.68
CA VAL A 44 -4.03 -6.32 -6.43
C VAL A 44 -4.70 -7.05 -5.27
N ASP A 45 -5.99 -7.39 -5.41
CA ASP A 45 -6.78 -8.05 -4.35
C ASP A 45 -6.32 -9.48 -4.05
N GLU A 46 -5.85 -10.21 -5.06
CA GLU A 46 -5.39 -11.61 -4.91
C GLU A 46 -3.86 -11.73 -4.96
N ASN A 47 -3.14 -10.64 -4.71
CA ASN A 47 -1.68 -10.62 -4.80
C ASN A 47 -1.00 -10.75 -3.44
N PRO A 48 -0.48 -11.95 -3.10
CA PRO A 48 0.17 -12.20 -1.81
C PRO A 48 1.50 -11.45 -1.65
N GLU A 49 2.12 -10.95 -2.73
CA GLU A 49 3.34 -10.15 -2.63
C GLU A 49 3.05 -8.70 -2.17
N LEU A 50 1.82 -8.23 -2.36
CA LEU A 50 1.35 -6.94 -1.85
C LEU A 50 0.78 -7.04 -0.43
N ASP A 51 0.55 -8.26 0.04
CA ASP A 51 0.10 -8.52 1.40
C ASP A 51 1.26 -8.36 2.40
N ASN A 52 1.03 -7.60 3.46
CA ASN A 52 2.02 -7.40 4.52
C ASN A 52 2.05 -8.54 5.56
N LEU A 53 1.59 -9.75 5.18
CA LEU A 53 1.40 -10.87 6.12
C LEU A 53 2.71 -11.29 6.79
N ASP A 54 3.83 -11.27 6.07
CA ASP A 54 5.14 -11.62 6.63
C ASP A 54 5.58 -10.67 7.75
N ILE A 55 5.31 -9.38 7.58
CA ILE A 55 5.64 -8.36 8.59
C ILE A 55 4.76 -8.58 9.82
N VAL A 56 3.45 -8.76 9.62
CA VAL A 56 2.50 -9.01 10.70
C VAL A 56 2.85 -10.30 11.45
N SER A 57 3.24 -11.37 10.75
CA SER A 57 3.63 -12.63 11.38
C SER A 57 4.83 -12.45 12.30
N ARG A 58 5.89 -11.76 11.83
CA ARG A 58 7.07 -11.52 12.64
C ARG A 58 6.77 -10.64 13.85
N ASP A 59 6.00 -9.56 13.67
CA ASP A 59 5.63 -8.65 14.76
C ASP A 59 4.82 -9.40 15.84
N LEU A 60 3.96 -10.34 15.44
CA LEU A 60 3.20 -11.20 16.36
C LEU A 60 4.07 -12.24 17.07
N GLU A 61 5.03 -12.85 16.36
CA GLU A 61 5.99 -13.77 16.97
C GLU A 61 6.84 -13.05 18.02
N ASP A 62 7.41 -11.90 17.68
CA ASP A 62 8.21 -11.08 18.61
C ASP A 62 7.38 -10.74 19.87
N GLN A 63 6.11 -10.33 19.70
CA GLN A 63 5.20 -10.09 20.82
C GLN A 63 4.99 -11.34 21.69
N TYR A 64 4.81 -12.51 21.09
CA TYR A 64 4.62 -13.77 21.83
C TYR A 64 5.83 -14.08 22.73
N PHE A 65 7.05 -13.87 22.23
CA PHE A 65 8.27 -14.09 23.03
C PHE A 65 8.50 -13.03 24.10
N ASP A 66 8.15 -11.76 23.82
CA ASP A 66 8.27 -10.68 24.80
C ASP A 66 7.26 -10.81 25.96
N GLU A 67 6.09 -11.45 25.72
CA GLU A 67 5.08 -11.70 26.75
C GLU A 67 5.42 -12.87 27.69
N GLU A 68 6.32 -13.77 27.31
CA GLU A 68 6.77 -14.88 28.15
C GLU A 68 7.99 -14.49 29.01
N GLU A 69 7.90 -14.68 30.32
CA GLU A 69 9.07 -14.57 31.21
C GLU A 69 10.07 -15.69 30.88
N PRO A 70 11.39 -15.40 30.83
CA PRO A 70 12.40 -16.40 30.49
C PRO A 70 12.37 -17.55 31.51
N SER A 71 12.05 -18.75 31.04
CA SER A 71 12.03 -19.97 31.86
C SER A 71 13.30 -20.81 31.65
N GLU A 72 13.71 -21.54 32.69
CA GLU A 72 14.89 -22.40 32.65
C GLU A 72 14.64 -23.59 31.71
N ALA A 73 15.52 -23.77 30.72
CA ALA A 73 15.36 -24.81 29.72
C ALA A 73 15.36 -26.20 30.38
N PRO A 74 14.49 -27.14 29.98
CA PRO A 74 14.45 -28.47 30.55
C PRO A 74 15.77 -29.20 30.27
N GLU A 75 16.38 -29.78 31.30
CA GLU A 75 17.58 -30.62 31.14
C GLU A 75 17.23 -31.84 30.28
N LEU A 76 17.91 -31.98 29.14
CA LEU A 76 17.78 -33.14 28.26
C LEU A 76 18.60 -34.30 28.86
N GLU A 77 17.91 -35.42 29.15
CA GLU A 77 18.48 -36.66 29.69
C GLU A 77 19.27 -37.47 28.63
#